data_AF-A0A2T1DQU3-F1
#
_entry.id   AF-A0A2T1DQU3-F1
#
_cell.length_a   1.000
_cell.length_b   1.000
_cell.length_c   1.000
_cell.angle_alpha   90.00
_cell.angle_beta   90.00
_cell.angle_gamma   90.00
#
_symmetry.space_group_name_H-M   'P 1'
#
loop_
_entity.id
_entity.type
_entity.pdbx_description
1 polymer ?
#
loop_
_entity_poly.entity_id
_entity_poly.type
_entity_poly.pdbx_seq_one_letter_code
_entity_poly.pdbx_strand_id
1 'polypeptide(L)'
;MTTAVVWLGGLTGSTPAQMAPSDPLPSWNDGATKQAIVEFVSRVTTTDSPDFVPVEDRIATFDNDGTLWAEQPVVQGMFVLARLKEMAAADPSLNQRQPFQAALTGDVEYFKQAGEEAIMELLAATHANMTQEQFEQEVRSFFETGVHPTLGVPYTQVTYKPMVELLEYLRANEFQTWICSGGGIDFMRVISQQFYGIPPQQVIGSSIKTEFIEQDGKATIWRLPELGRNNDKTGKPVGIDLHIGKRPVFAAGNERSGGDIAMLTYSQGRPGASFQLLINHDDAQREFAYQESDNASLNAAQTNGWNVVSIKNDWKQVF
;
A
#
# COMPACT_ATOMS: atom_id res chain seq x y z
N MET A 1 3.97 -75.67 41.87
CA MET A 1 2.93 -74.71 41.44
C MET A 1 3.54 -73.32 41.52
N THR A 2 3.93 -72.74 40.39
CA THR A 2 4.24 -71.31 40.32
C THR A 2 4.04 -70.87 38.88
N THR A 3 2.93 -70.19 38.65
CA THR A 3 2.45 -69.72 37.35
C THR A 3 3.14 -68.40 37.03
N ALA A 4 3.90 -68.33 35.93
CA ALA A 4 4.42 -67.08 35.40
C ALA A 4 3.37 -66.45 34.49
N VAL A 5 2.88 -65.26 34.86
CA VAL A 5 1.97 -64.45 34.03
C VAL A 5 2.82 -63.46 33.24
N VAL A 6 2.82 -63.60 31.92
CA VAL A 6 3.41 -62.65 30.98
C VAL A 6 2.36 -61.58 30.68
N TRP A 7 2.64 -60.34 31.05
CA TRP A 7 1.85 -59.17 30.65
C TRP A 7 2.37 -58.62 29.33
N LEU A 8 1.62 -58.81 28.26
CA LEU A 8 1.79 -58.09 26.99
C LEU A 8 1.11 -56.72 27.13
N GLY A 9 1.90 -55.68 27.43
CA GLY A 9 1.46 -54.29 27.36
C GLY A 9 1.32 -53.87 25.90
N GLY A 10 0.08 -53.65 25.46
CA GLY A 10 -0.21 -53.07 24.14
C GLY A 10 0.23 -51.61 24.08
N LEU A 11 1.15 -51.31 23.18
CA LEU A 11 1.47 -49.94 22.78
C LEU A 11 0.32 -49.42 21.89
N THR A 12 -0.61 -48.68 22.48
CA THR A 12 -1.54 -47.85 21.71
C THR A 12 -0.76 -46.67 21.15
N GLY A 13 -0.36 -46.76 19.88
CA GLY A 13 0.23 -45.64 19.15
C GLY A 13 -0.82 -44.54 18.98
N SER A 14 -0.64 -43.44 19.71
CA SER A 14 -1.32 -42.17 19.43
C SER A 14 -0.72 -41.59 18.15
N THR A 15 -1.50 -41.58 17.07
CA THR A 15 -1.18 -40.80 15.86
C THR A 15 -1.10 -39.33 16.24
N PRO A 16 -0.01 -38.60 15.92
CA PRO A 16 0.03 -37.17 16.11
C PRO A 16 -1.08 -36.55 15.26
N ALA A 17 -1.92 -35.72 15.88
CA ALA A 17 -2.89 -34.93 15.16
C ALA A 17 -2.12 -34.02 14.20
N GLN A 18 -2.25 -34.27 12.90
CA GLN A 18 -1.79 -33.36 11.87
C GLN A 18 -2.58 -32.07 12.07
N MET A 19 -1.96 -31.03 12.64
CA MET A 19 -2.57 -29.71 12.66
C MET A 19 -2.85 -29.35 11.20
N ALA A 20 -4.13 -29.09 10.88
CA ALA A 20 -4.46 -28.52 9.58
C ALA A 20 -3.58 -27.27 9.40
N PRO A 21 -2.98 -27.06 8.21
CA PRO A 21 -2.27 -25.82 7.95
C PRO A 21 -3.21 -24.66 8.27
N SER A 22 -2.73 -23.72 9.08
CA SER A 22 -3.49 -22.49 9.38
C SER A 22 -3.84 -21.82 8.05
N ASP A 23 -5.11 -21.42 7.88
CA ASP A 23 -5.55 -20.67 6.71
C ASP A 23 -4.63 -19.47 6.49
N PRO A 24 -3.88 -19.39 5.36
CA PRO A 24 -2.91 -18.33 5.14
C PRO A 24 -3.57 -16.95 4.91
N LEU A 25 -4.87 -16.92 4.60
CA LEU A 25 -5.62 -15.71 4.23
C LEU A 25 -7.00 -15.73 4.94
N PRO A 26 -7.04 -15.65 6.28
CA PRO A 26 -8.26 -15.91 7.05
C PRO A 26 -9.35 -14.83 6.92
N SER A 27 -9.01 -13.58 6.63
CA SER A 27 -9.97 -12.51 6.35
C SER A 27 -10.46 -12.50 4.89
N TRP A 28 -9.99 -13.42 4.05
CA TRP A 28 -10.51 -13.65 2.71
C TRP A 28 -11.62 -14.72 2.73
N ASN A 29 -12.70 -14.48 1.99
CA ASN A 29 -13.70 -15.49 1.69
C ASN A 29 -13.10 -16.58 0.82
N ASP A 30 -13.61 -17.80 0.98
CA ASP A 30 -13.24 -18.90 0.09
C ASP A 30 -13.88 -18.63 -1.27
N GLY A 31 -13.04 -18.48 -2.30
CA GLY A 31 -13.47 -18.05 -3.62
C GLY A 31 -12.32 -18.03 -4.62
N ALA A 32 -12.64 -17.71 -5.87
CA ALA A 32 -11.70 -17.76 -6.98
C ALA A 32 -10.44 -16.92 -6.73
N THR A 33 -10.59 -15.71 -6.17
CA THR A 33 -9.47 -14.80 -5.93
C THR A 33 -8.49 -15.35 -4.88
N LYS A 34 -9.00 -15.82 -3.74
CA LYS A 34 -8.17 -16.46 -2.70
C LYS A 34 -7.46 -17.70 -3.23
N GLN A 35 -8.17 -18.54 -3.98
CA GLN A 35 -7.59 -19.74 -4.61
C GLN A 35 -6.47 -19.36 -5.60
N ALA A 36 -6.72 -18.39 -6.48
CA ALA A 36 -5.74 -17.93 -7.46
C ALA A 36 -4.45 -17.41 -6.81
N ILE A 37 -4.55 -16.67 -5.69
CA ILE A 37 -3.39 -16.21 -4.92
C ILE A 37 -2.60 -17.40 -4.38
N VAL A 38 -3.27 -18.32 -3.66
CA VAL A 38 -2.61 -19.46 -3.02
C VAL A 38 -1.96 -20.39 -4.05
N GLU A 39 -2.67 -20.68 -5.14
CA GLU A 39 -2.16 -21.50 -6.24
C GLU A 39 -0.99 -20.84 -6.96
N PHE A 40 -1.04 -19.53 -7.20
CA PHE A 40 0.07 -18.80 -7.79
C PHE A 40 1.33 -18.88 -6.92
N VAL A 41 1.20 -18.57 -5.62
CA VAL A 41 2.33 -18.61 -4.69
C VAL A 41 2.91 -20.02 -4.63
N SER A 42 2.08 -21.05 -4.45
CA SER A 42 2.52 -22.45 -4.44
C SER A 42 3.28 -22.82 -5.73
N ARG A 43 2.75 -22.40 -6.88
CA ARG A 43 3.33 -22.71 -8.19
C ARG A 43 4.68 -22.04 -8.43
N VAL A 44 4.89 -20.81 -7.96
CA VAL A 44 6.16 -20.10 -8.17
C VAL A 44 7.21 -20.38 -7.08
N THR A 45 6.83 -21.02 -5.96
CA THR A 45 7.77 -21.39 -4.89
C THR A 45 8.13 -22.88 -4.87
N THR A 46 7.39 -23.74 -5.57
CA THR A 46 7.72 -25.17 -5.70
C THR A 46 8.90 -25.39 -6.64
N THR A 47 10.00 -25.97 -6.14
CA THR A 47 11.29 -26.10 -6.87
C THR A 47 11.20 -26.81 -8.21
N ASP A 48 10.36 -27.85 -8.33
CA ASP A 48 10.20 -28.63 -9.56
C ASP A 48 9.11 -28.08 -10.50
N SER A 49 8.51 -26.93 -10.15
CA SER A 49 7.51 -26.27 -10.98
C SER A 49 8.14 -25.64 -12.21
N PRO A 50 7.54 -25.75 -13.41
CA PRO A 50 8.00 -25.01 -14.58
C PRO A 50 7.91 -23.49 -14.42
N ASP A 51 7.12 -23.03 -13.45
CA ASP A 51 6.92 -21.62 -13.11
C ASP A 51 7.73 -21.17 -11.90
N PHE A 52 8.65 -22.00 -11.39
CA PHE A 52 9.48 -21.68 -10.24
C PHE A 52 10.21 -20.35 -10.42
N VAL A 53 10.17 -19.51 -9.39
CA VAL A 53 10.86 -18.22 -9.34
C VAL A 53 11.91 -18.27 -8.21
N PRO A 54 13.20 -18.04 -8.52
CA PRO A 54 14.25 -17.92 -7.51
C PRO A 54 13.91 -16.88 -6.45
N VAL A 55 14.34 -17.09 -5.20
CA VAL A 55 14.00 -16.24 -4.06
C VAL A 55 14.33 -14.77 -4.33
N GLU A 56 15.48 -14.50 -4.94
CA GLU A 56 15.94 -13.15 -5.30
C GLU A 56 15.08 -12.43 -6.34
N ASP A 57 14.20 -13.16 -7.04
CA ASP A 57 13.29 -12.66 -8.08
C ASP A 57 11.83 -12.62 -7.61
N ARG A 58 11.53 -13.08 -6.38
CA ARG A 58 10.19 -13.05 -5.78
C ARG A 58 9.83 -11.64 -5.28
N ILE A 59 9.66 -10.70 -6.20
CA ILE A 59 9.32 -9.31 -5.89
C ILE A 59 7.82 -9.08 -6.07
N ALA A 60 7.17 -8.53 -5.05
CA ALA A 60 5.78 -8.13 -5.06
C ALA A 60 5.65 -6.61 -4.81
N THR A 61 4.93 -5.89 -5.67
CA THR A 61 4.71 -4.44 -5.53
C THR A 61 3.24 -4.12 -5.29
N PHE A 62 2.96 -3.23 -4.35
CA PHE A 62 1.60 -2.83 -3.95
C PHE A 62 1.46 -1.32 -4.03
N ASP A 63 0.36 -0.79 -4.58
CA ASP A 63 -0.04 0.58 -4.22
C ASP A 63 -0.37 0.66 -2.72
N ASN A 64 -0.46 1.86 -2.17
CA ASN A 64 -0.86 2.12 -0.79
C ASN A 64 -2.32 2.61 -0.70
N ASP A 65 -2.61 3.79 -1.24
CA ASP A 65 -3.96 4.38 -1.24
C ASP A 65 -4.93 3.46 -2.01
N GLY A 66 -6.02 3.05 -1.36
CA GLY A 66 -7.04 2.15 -1.94
C GLY A 66 -6.59 0.70 -2.11
N THR A 67 -5.32 0.38 -1.88
CA THR A 67 -4.79 -0.98 -2.02
C THR A 67 -4.38 -1.60 -0.68
N LEU A 68 -3.70 -0.87 0.19
CA LEU A 68 -3.30 -1.33 1.54
C LEU A 68 -4.11 -0.67 2.66
N TRP A 69 -4.76 0.46 2.37
CA TRP A 69 -5.65 1.16 3.31
C TRP A 69 -6.76 1.93 2.58
N ALA A 70 -7.75 2.42 3.32
CA ALA A 70 -8.79 3.29 2.77
C ALA A 70 -8.24 4.64 2.30
N GLU A 71 -8.73 5.12 1.15
CA GLU A 71 -8.32 6.37 0.52
C GLU A 71 -9.46 7.39 0.32
N GLN A 72 -10.60 7.19 0.98
CA GLN A 72 -11.74 8.10 0.93
C GLN A 72 -12.01 8.72 2.32
N PRO A 73 -11.49 9.91 2.64
CA PRO A 73 -10.62 10.75 1.80
C PRO A 73 -9.15 10.30 1.81
N VAL A 74 -8.37 10.79 0.84
CA VAL A 74 -6.94 10.46 0.72
C VAL A 74 -6.20 10.93 1.97
N VAL A 75 -5.54 10.01 2.67
CA VAL A 75 -4.95 10.25 3.99
C VAL A 75 -3.86 11.32 3.96
N GLN A 76 -2.98 11.31 2.95
CA GLN A 76 -1.97 12.37 2.81
C GLN A 76 -2.59 13.74 2.53
N GLY A 77 -3.74 13.79 1.84
CA GLY A 77 -4.51 15.03 1.67
C GLY A 77 -5.04 15.55 3.01
N MET A 78 -5.44 14.66 3.91
CA MET A 78 -5.84 15.02 5.26
C MET A 78 -4.65 15.49 6.13
N PHE A 79 -3.46 14.93 5.92
CA PHE A 79 -2.23 15.46 6.50
C PHE A 79 -1.95 16.89 6.03
N VAL A 80 -2.01 17.15 4.71
CA VAL A 80 -1.89 18.52 4.16
C VAL A 80 -2.90 19.46 4.82
N LEU A 81 -4.17 19.06 4.89
CA LEU A 81 -5.21 19.89 5.51
C LEU A 81 -4.94 20.18 6.99
N ALA A 82 -4.45 19.19 7.75
CA ALA A 82 -4.08 19.39 9.16
C ALA A 82 -2.94 20.42 9.29
N ARG A 83 -1.87 20.29 8.48
CA ARG A 83 -0.76 21.25 8.45
C ARG A 83 -1.23 22.65 8.09
N LEU A 84 -2.07 22.78 7.07
CA LEU A 84 -2.62 24.09 6.66
C LEU A 84 -3.45 24.74 7.75
N LYS A 85 -4.22 23.98 8.53
CA LYS A 85 -4.99 24.53 9.66
C LYS A 85 -4.07 25.09 10.74
N GLU A 86 -2.98 24.40 11.06
CA GLU A 86 -1.98 24.89 12.00
C GLU A 86 -1.27 26.14 11.47
N MET A 87 -0.88 26.13 10.20
CA MET A 87 -0.27 27.29 9.55
C MET A 87 -1.22 28.49 9.52
N ALA A 88 -2.51 28.28 9.24
CA ALA A 88 -3.52 29.34 9.21
C ALA A 88 -3.87 29.87 10.61
N ALA A 89 -3.67 29.07 11.66
CA ALA A 89 -3.78 29.55 13.04
C ALA A 89 -2.61 30.49 13.40
N ALA A 90 -1.41 30.23 12.86
CA ALA A 90 -0.24 31.09 13.05
C ALA A 90 -0.24 32.32 12.12
N ASP A 91 -0.70 32.16 10.88
CA ASP A 91 -0.86 33.21 9.86
C ASP A 91 -2.28 33.19 9.27
N PRO A 92 -3.20 33.97 9.84
CA PRO A 92 -4.59 34.05 9.38
C PRO A 92 -4.75 34.52 7.92
N SER A 93 -3.73 35.14 7.31
CA SER A 93 -3.79 35.60 5.92
C SER A 93 -3.97 34.44 4.92
N LEU A 94 -3.56 33.21 5.30
CA LEU A 94 -3.76 32.02 4.49
C LEU A 94 -5.24 31.71 4.22
N ASN A 95 -6.16 32.16 5.08
CA ASN A 95 -7.61 31.99 4.87
C ASN A 95 -8.15 32.82 3.69
N GLN A 96 -7.36 33.75 3.15
CA GLN A 96 -7.76 34.64 2.05
C GLN A 96 -6.86 34.48 0.81
N ARG A 97 -5.84 33.62 0.88
CA ARG A 97 -4.85 33.44 -0.19
C ARG A 97 -5.06 32.09 -0.86
N GLN A 98 -5.22 32.10 -2.18
CA GLN A 98 -5.21 30.86 -2.95
C GLN A 98 -3.78 30.31 -3.06
N PRO A 99 -3.57 28.98 -3.13
CA PRO A 99 -4.57 27.90 -3.07
C PRO A 99 -4.96 27.48 -1.64
N PHE A 100 -4.39 28.10 -0.60
CA PHE A 100 -4.59 27.75 0.81
C PHE A 100 -6.05 27.88 1.25
N GLN A 101 -6.72 28.97 0.85
CA GLN A 101 -8.13 29.19 1.11
C GLN A 101 -8.97 28.02 0.59
N ALA A 102 -8.81 27.66 -0.68
CA ALA A 102 -9.56 26.56 -1.29
C ALA A 102 -9.36 25.24 -0.54
N ALA A 103 -8.13 24.91 -0.14
CA ALA A 103 -7.86 23.73 0.65
C ALA A 103 -8.56 23.75 2.02
N LEU A 104 -8.47 24.88 2.74
CA LEU A 104 -9.06 25.06 4.06
C LEU A 104 -10.60 25.01 4.03
N THR A 105 -11.22 25.46 2.94
CA THR A 105 -12.68 25.45 2.75
C THR A 105 -13.20 24.21 2.03
N GLY A 106 -12.33 23.28 1.63
CA GLY A 106 -12.72 22.06 0.92
C GLY A 106 -13.24 22.29 -0.51
N ASP A 107 -12.75 23.34 -1.18
CA ASP A 107 -13.13 23.67 -2.56
C ASP A 107 -12.38 22.78 -3.56
N VAL A 108 -12.93 21.58 -3.79
CA VAL A 108 -12.36 20.60 -4.73
C VAL A 108 -12.45 21.10 -6.18
N GLU A 109 -13.46 21.90 -6.53
CA GLU A 109 -13.62 22.43 -7.89
C GLU A 109 -12.51 23.43 -8.24
N TYR A 110 -12.05 24.22 -7.25
CA TYR A 110 -10.87 25.06 -7.43
C TYR A 110 -9.66 24.24 -7.88
N PHE A 111 -9.35 23.11 -7.22
CA PHE A 111 -8.18 22.30 -7.60
C PHE A 111 -8.34 21.61 -8.96
N LYS A 112 -9.57 21.24 -9.35
CA LYS A 112 -9.84 20.74 -10.70
C LYS A 112 -9.54 21.79 -11.78
N GLN A 113 -9.78 23.06 -11.48
CA GLN A 113 -9.58 24.16 -12.42
C GLN A 113 -8.14 24.70 -12.39
N ALA A 114 -7.57 24.85 -11.20
CA ALA A 114 -6.23 25.40 -10.97
C ALA A 114 -5.12 24.40 -11.32
N GLY A 115 -5.45 23.11 -11.34
CA GLY A 115 -4.56 22.06 -11.81
C GLY A 115 -3.35 21.80 -10.90
N GLU A 116 -2.31 21.20 -11.48
CA GLU A 116 -1.15 20.70 -10.74
C GLU A 116 -0.35 21.80 -10.03
N GLU A 117 -0.32 23.03 -10.57
CA GLU A 117 0.41 24.15 -9.97
C GLU A 117 -0.09 24.49 -8.56
N ALA A 118 -1.42 24.56 -8.38
CA ALA A 118 -2.02 24.82 -7.07
C ALA A 118 -1.74 23.69 -6.07
N ILE A 119 -1.74 22.44 -6.54
CA ILE A 119 -1.41 21.28 -5.69
C ILE A 119 0.07 21.35 -5.28
N MET A 120 0.96 21.69 -6.21
CA MET A 120 2.38 21.84 -5.93
C MET A 120 2.69 22.97 -4.96
N GLU A 121 1.99 24.11 -5.03
CA GLU A 121 2.16 25.20 -4.06
C GLU A 121 1.76 24.75 -2.64
N LEU A 122 0.67 23.97 -2.49
CA LEU A 122 0.30 23.41 -1.19
C LEU A 122 1.34 22.42 -0.66
N LEU A 123 1.83 21.53 -1.52
CA LEU A 123 2.85 20.56 -1.14
C LEU A 123 4.15 21.26 -0.76
N ALA A 124 4.59 22.26 -1.53
CA ALA A 124 5.77 23.06 -1.19
C ALA A 124 5.61 23.75 0.19
N ALA A 125 4.43 24.31 0.47
CA ALA A 125 4.18 25.01 1.72
C ALA A 125 4.11 24.07 2.94
N THR A 126 3.71 22.81 2.75
CA THR A 126 3.48 21.84 3.85
C THR A 126 4.55 20.77 3.99
N HIS A 127 5.41 20.57 2.97
CA HIS A 127 6.38 19.47 2.92
C HIS A 127 7.83 19.93 2.72
N ALA A 128 8.10 21.20 2.44
CA ALA A 128 9.43 21.70 2.11
C ALA A 128 9.90 22.83 3.03
N ASN A 129 11.12 23.33 2.79
CA ASN A 129 11.80 24.33 3.60
C ASN A 129 11.96 23.91 5.07
N MET A 130 12.24 22.62 5.26
CA MET A 130 12.48 21.98 6.55
C MET A 130 13.48 20.84 6.37
N THR A 131 14.01 20.36 7.49
CA THR A 131 14.81 19.13 7.50
C THR A 131 13.91 17.91 7.25
N GLN A 132 14.50 16.84 6.71
CA GLN A 132 13.84 15.54 6.58
C GLN A 132 13.26 15.06 7.92
N GLU A 133 14.04 15.19 8.99
CA GLU A 133 13.66 14.73 10.33
C GLU A 133 12.47 15.52 10.90
N GLN A 134 12.38 16.82 10.61
CA GLN A 134 11.21 17.63 10.98
C GLN A 134 9.96 17.14 10.24
N PHE A 135 10.05 16.91 8.93
CA PHE A 135 8.93 16.40 8.15
C PHE A 135 8.45 15.05 8.70
N GLU A 136 9.36 14.11 8.97
CA GLU A 136 9.02 12.82 9.54
C GLU A 136 8.34 12.94 10.91
N GLN A 137 8.78 13.87 11.76
CA GLN A 137 8.16 14.12 13.05
C GLN A 137 6.74 14.69 12.92
N GLU A 138 6.51 15.59 11.97
CA GLU A 138 5.17 16.12 11.67
C GLU A 138 4.23 15.00 11.20
N VAL A 139 4.71 14.11 10.33
CA VAL A 139 3.94 12.95 9.88
C VAL A 139 3.65 11.97 11.02
N ARG A 140 4.63 11.67 11.89
CA ARG A 140 4.40 10.83 13.07
C ARG A 140 3.30 11.40 13.96
N SER A 141 3.40 12.70 14.26
CA SER A 141 2.43 13.40 15.11
C SER A 141 1.02 13.35 14.52
N PHE A 142 0.90 13.47 13.20
CA PHE A 142 -0.38 13.31 12.51
C PHE A 142 -0.98 11.92 12.71
N PHE A 143 -0.20 10.84 12.60
CA PHE A 143 -0.72 9.48 12.81
C PHE A 143 -0.99 9.13 14.27
N GLU A 144 -0.30 9.77 15.22
CA GLU A 144 -0.52 9.56 16.67
C GLU A 144 -1.88 10.06 17.13
N THR A 145 -2.37 11.19 16.59
CA THR A 145 -3.61 11.83 17.04
C THR A 145 -4.71 11.89 15.98
N GLY A 146 -4.37 11.59 14.72
CA GLY A 146 -5.26 11.73 13.57
C GLY A 146 -6.40 10.71 13.58
N VAL A 147 -7.61 11.20 13.33
CA VAL A 147 -8.83 10.39 13.22
C VAL A 147 -9.37 10.50 11.81
N HIS A 148 -9.70 9.36 11.21
CA HIS A 148 -10.33 9.29 9.91
C HIS A 148 -11.72 9.95 9.96
N PRO A 149 -11.98 11.01 9.18
CA PRO A 149 -13.16 11.86 9.39
C PRO A 149 -14.48 11.15 9.13
N THR A 150 -14.49 10.17 8.21
CA THR A 150 -15.71 9.43 7.85
C THR A 150 -15.92 8.18 8.71
N LEU A 151 -14.83 7.55 9.18
CA LEU A 151 -14.89 6.26 9.87
C LEU A 151 -14.83 6.43 11.40
N GLY A 152 -14.39 7.59 11.89
CA GLY A 152 -14.34 7.90 13.31
C GLY A 152 -13.28 7.11 14.09
N VAL A 153 -12.33 6.46 13.40
CA VAL A 153 -11.25 5.65 13.98
C VAL A 153 -9.88 6.27 13.68
N PRO A 154 -8.83 5.97 14.48
CA PRO A 154 -7.47 6.38 14.15
C PRO A 154 -7.04 5.89 12.77
N TYR A 155 -6.19 6.66 12.06
CA TYR A 155 -5.66 6.21 10.76
C TYR A 155 -4.86 4.90 10.83
N THR A 156 -4.36 4.53 12.01
CA THR A 156 -3.72 3.23 12.24
C THR A 156 -4.67 2.04 12.13
N GLN A 157 -5.98 2.27 12.07
CA GLN A 157 -7.03 1.24 12.01
C GLN A 157 -7.75 1.21 10.66
N VAL A 158 -7.27 1.91 9.63
CA VAL A 158 -7.90 1.93 8.30
C VAL A 158 -7.13 1.12 7.25
N THR A 159 -6.16 0.31 7.68
CA THR A 159 -5.47 -0.67 6.84
C THR A 159 -6.40 -1.81 6.46
N TYR A 160 -6.31 -2.36 5.26
CA TYR A 160 -7.10 -3.50 4.88
C TYR A 160 -6.52 -4.80 5.46
N LYS A 161 -7.22 -5.40 6.42
CA LYS A 161 -6.84 -6.64 7.09
C LYS A 161 -6.48 -7.76 6.10
N PRO A 162 -7.28 -8.05 5.05
CA PRO A 162 -6.96 -9.09 4.07
C PRO A 162 -5.64 -8.82 3.32
N MET A 163 -5.32 -7.55 3.05
CA MET A 163 -4.11 -7.18 2.33
C MET A 163 -2.86 -7.24 3.22
N VAL A 164 -2.99 -6.93 4.51
CA VAL A 164 -1.92 -7.16 5.49
C VAL A 164 -1.61 -8.65 5.63
N GLU A 165 -2.64 -9.51 5.66
CA GLU A 165 -2.46 -10.97 5.64
C GLU A 165 -1.78 -11.46 4.36
N LEU A 166 -2.14 -10.90 3.20
CA LEU A 166 -1.51 -11.21 1.93
C LEU A 166 -0.01 -10.85 1.94
N LEU A 167 0.34 -9.68 2.47
CA LEU A 167 1.74 -9.27 2.65
C LEU A 167 2.51 -10.23 3.55
N GLU A 168 1.91 -10.67 4.67
CA GLU A 168 2.50 -11.67 5.58
C GLU A 168 2.69 -13.02 4.89
N TYR A 169 1.67 -13.50 4.17
CA TYR A 169 1.72 -14.76 3.44
C TYR A 169 2.81 -14.76 2.35
N LEU A 170 2.93 -13.67 1.61
CA LEU A 170 3.99 -13.51 0.60
C LEU A 170 5.38 -13.53 1.24
N ARG A 171 5.60 -12.80 2.34
CA ARG A 171 6.89 -12.84 3.06
C ARG A 171 7.20 -14.21 3.65
N ALA A 172 6.19 -14.94 4.16
CA ALA A 172 6.36 -16.31 4.63
C ALA A 172 6.81 -17.28 3.51
N ASN A 173 6.60 -16.89 2.25
CA ASN A 173 7.02 -17.59 1.04
C ASN A 173 8.24 -16.92 0.36
N GLU A 174 8.99 -16.13 1.13
CA GLU A 174 10.25 -15.47 0.74
C GLU A 174 10.10 -14.41 -0.36
N PHE A 175 8.92 -13.82 -0.52
CA PHE A 175 8.76 -12.64 -1.36
C PHE A 175 9.29 -11.39 -0.65
N GLN A 176 9.88 -10.50 -1.45
CA GLN A 176 10.11 -9.12 -1.07
C GLN A 176 8.85 -8.30 -1.37
N THR A 177 8.26 -7.69 -0.35
CA THR A 177 7.06 -6.84 -0.48
C THR A 177 7.42 -5.37 -0.51
N TRP A 178 7.07 -4.68 -1.59
CA TRP A 178 7.39 -3.27 -1.84
C TRP A 178 6.12 -2.44 -1.97
N ILE A 179 6.16 -1.20 -1.49
CA ILE A 179 5.16 -0.17 -1.83
C ILE A 179 5.60 0.54 -3.12
N CYS A 180 4.67 0.77 -4.03
CA CYS A 180 4.82 1.58 -5.24
C CYS A 180 3.59 2.47 -5.43
N SER A 181 3.64 3.68 -4.88
CA SER A 181 2.47 4.56 -4.80
C SER A 181 2.71 5.94 -5.44
N GLY A 182 1.62 6.60 -5.83
CA GLY A 182 1.64 8.02 -6.16
C GLY A 182 1.82 8.92 -4.93
N GLY A 183 1.55 8.41 -3.73
CA GLY A 183 1.75 9.12 -2.46
C GLY A 183 3.23 9.46 -2.18
N GLY A 184 3.45 10.39 -1.24
CA GLY A 184 4.78 10.84 -0.85
C GLY A 184 5.62 9.73 -0.22
N ILE A 185 6.80 9.45 -0.77
CA ILE A 185 7.71 8.39 -0.30
C ILE A 185 8.03 8.54 1.19
N ASP A 186 8.36 9.75 1.64
CA ASP A 186 8.75 10.00 3.03
C ASP A 186 7.55 9.98 3.98
N PHE A 187 6.35 10.29 3.49
CA PHE A 187 5.12 10.18 4.26
C PHE A 187 4.81 8.71 4.57
N MET A 188 4.87 7.84 3.55
CA MET A 188 4.62 6.41 3.71
C MET A 188 5.71 5.70 4.52
N ARG A 189 6.99 6.09 4.37
CA ARG A 189 8.12 5.49 5.12
C ARG A 189 7.95 5.58 6.64
N VAL A 190 7.25 6.61 7.12
CA VAL A 190 6.99 6.78 8.56
C VAL A 190 6.12 5.65 9.12
N ILE A 191 5.18 5.12 8.32
CA ILE A 191 4.18 4.13 8.77
C ILE A 191 4.39 2.73 8.19
N SER A 192 5.14 2.58 7.09
CA SER A 192 5.16 1.34 6.28
C SER A 192 5.56 0.09 7.06
N GLN A 193 6.56 0.22 7.93
CA GLN A 193 7.06 -0.91 8.72
C GLN A 193 6.05 -1.35 9.78
N GLN A 194 5.43 -0.39 10.47
CA GLN A 194 4.49 -0.66 11.55
C GLN A 194 3.16 -1.18 11.01
N PHE A 195 2.67 -0.62 9.90
CA PHE A 195 1.34 -0.94 9.37
C PHE A 195 1.37 -2.21 8.51
N TYR A 196 2.45 -2.41 7.75
CA TYR A 196 2.46 -3.41 6.67
C TYR A 196 3.60 -4.43 6.79
N GLY A 197 4.53 -4.23 7.73
CA GLY A 197 5.76 -5.01 7.80
C GLY A 197 6.75 -4.71 6.65
N ILE A 198 6.56 -3.60 5.93
CA ILE A 198 7.40 -3.20 4.78
C ILE A 198 8.44 -2.17 5.27
N PRO A 199 9.74 -2.49 5.23
CA PRO A 199 10.77 -1.58 5.72
C PRO A 199 10.90 -0.34 4.83
N PRO A 200 11.36 0.81 5.37
CA PRO A 200 11.38 2.09 4.63
C PRO A 200 12.17 2.07 3.31
N GLN A 201 13.19 1.21 3.18
CA GLN A 201 13.95 1.03 1.95
C GLN A 201 13.17 0.30 0.84
N GLN A 202 12.05 -0.35 1.17
CA GLN A 202 11.14 -1.02 0.22
C GLN A 202 9.91 -0.17 -0.12
N VAL A 203 10.03 1.15 0.01
CA VAL A 203 8.97 2.11 -0.32
C VAL A 203 9.40 2.95 -1.52
N ILE A 204 8.57 2.94 -2.56
CA ILE A 204 8.68 3.76 -3.76
C ILE A 204 7.47 4.69 -3.79
N GLY A 205 7.72 5.98 -3.91
CA GLY A 205 6.69 7.01 -3.88
C GLY A 205 7.10 8.26 -4.64
N SER A 206 6.18 9.20 -4.77
CA SER A 206 6.48 10.55 -5.25
C SER A 206 7.42 11.25 -4.27
N SER A 207 8.33 12.08 -4.77
CA SER A 207 9.34 12.73 -3.95
C SER A 207 9.54 14.19 -4.36
N ILE A 208 10.04 14.99 -3.43
CA ILE A 208 10.63 16.30 -3.70
C ILE A 208 12.14 16.18 -3.80
N LYS A 209 12.80 17.20 -4.34
CA LYS A 209 14.26 17.28 -4.28
C LYS A 209 14.73 17.53 -2.86
N THR A 210 15.93 17.02 -2.57
CA THR A 210 16.60 17.22 -1.30
C THR A 210 18.06 17.59 -1.51
N GLU A 211 18.62 18.32 -0.57
CA GLU A 211 20.03 18.72 -0.56
C GLU A 211 20.67 18.37 0.77
N PHE A 212 21.93 17.95 0.71
CA PHE A 212 22.76 17.86 1.91
C PHE A 212 23.20 19.26 2.30
N ILE A 213 22.87 19.68 3.52
CA ILE A 213 23.33 20.96 4.06
C ILE A 213 24.00 20.75 5.42
N GLU A 214 24.91 21.66 5.74
CA GLU A 214 25.46 21.80 7.09
C GLU A 214 24.96 23.12 7.67
N GLN A 215 24.17 23.05 8.74
CA GLN A 215 23.63 24.21 9.45
C GLN A 215 23.87 24.06 10.95
N ASP A 216 24.42 25.10 11.58
CA ASP A 216 24.73 25.11 13.02
C ASP A 216 25.58 23.92 13.50
N GLY A 217 26.49 23.45 12.63
CA GLY A 217 27.35 22.30 12.89
C GLY A 217 26.66 20.94 12.78
N LYS A 218 25.40 20.89 12.30
CA LYS A 218 24.66 19.66 12.04
C LYS A 218 24.54 19.41 10.53
N ALA A 219 25.01 18.25 10.09
CA ALA A 219 24.78 17.72 8.76
C ALA A 219 23.35 17.15 8.67
N THR A 220 22.56 17.63 7.72
CA THR A 220 21.13 17.27 7.60
C THR A 220 20.71 17.20 6.14
N ILE A 221 19.60 16.51 5.88
CA ILE A 221 18.93 16.55 4.58
C ILE A 221 17.87 17.65 4.61
N TRP A 222 18.00 18.62 3.70
CA TRP A 222 17.05 19.71 3.53
C TRP A 222 16.06 19.41 2.41
N ARG A 223 14.78 19.69 2.64
CA ARG A 223 13.67 19.46 1.71
C ARG A 223 13.41 20.71 0.87
N LEU A 224 13.62 20.62 -0.45
CA LEU A 224 13.38 21.74 -1.37
C LEU A 224 11.93 21.80 -1.84
N PRO A 225 11.40 23.00 -2.13
CA PRO A 225 10.04 23.18 -2.67
C PRO A 225 9.99 22.87 -4.17
N GLU A 226 10.58 21.75 -4.60
CA GLU A 226 10.66 21.33 -5.99
C GLU A 226 10.36 19.85 -6.11
N LEU A 227 9.51 19.48 -7.09
CA LEU A 227 9.21 18.08 -7.38
C LEU A 227 10.49 17.35 -7.83
N GLY A 228 10.78 16.23 -7.19
CA GLY A 228 11.84 15.31 -7.61
C GLY A 228 11.29 14.29 -8.61
N ARG A 229 10.23 13.58 -8.23
CA ARG A 229 9.59 12.54 -9.04
C ARG A 229 8.11 12.43 -8.73
N ASN A 230 7.29 12.31 -9.77
CA ASN A 230 5.93 11.79 -9.65
C ASN A 230 5.96 10.27 -9.92
N ASN A 231 5.51 9.48 -8.94
CA ASN A 231 5.47 8.02 -9.02
C ASN A 231 4.05 7.47 -9.20
N ASP A 232 3.21 8.16 -9.97
CA ASP A 232 1.88 7.69 -10.34
C ASP A 232 1.79 7.30 -11.82
N LYS A 233 0.79 6.49 -12.19
CA LYS A 233 0.52 6.05 -13.57
C LYS A 233 1.79 5.44 -14.20
N THR A 234 2.23 5.98 -15.33
CA THR A 234 3.44 5.56 -16.04
C THR A 234 4.73 5.81 -15.25
N GLY A 235 4.69 6.64 -14.20
CA GLY A 235 5.78 6.82 -13.26
C GLY A 235 6.06 5.57 -12.43
N LYS A 236 5.04 4.74 -12.11
CA LYS A 236 5.22 3.54 -11.27
C LYS A 236 6.21 2.52 -11.87
N PRO A 237 6.10 2.09 -13.15
CA PRO A 237 7.13 1.27 -13.77
C PRO A 237 8.54 1.87 -13.74
N VAL A 238 8.67 3.19 -13.90
CA VAL A 238 9.97 3.89 -13.86
C VAL A 238 10.53 3.96 -12.44
N GLY A 239 9.66 4.04 -11.42
CA GLY A 239 10.04 3.90 -10.01
C GLY A 239 10.51 2.50 -9.68
N ILE A 240 9.78 1.48 -10.12
CA ILE A 240 10.15 0.07 -9.97
C ILE A 240 11.53 -0.20 -10.60
N ASP A 241 11.74 0.22 -11.84
CA ASP A 241 13.02 0.04 -12.54
C ASP A 241 14.17 0.73 -11.78
N LEU A 242 13.99 1.98 -11.35
CA LEU A 242 15.02 2.72 -10.63
C LEU A 242 15.39 2.09 -9.28
N HIS A 243 14.40 1.67 -8.49
CA HIS A 243 14.62 1.25 -7.10
C HIS A 243 14.92 -0.24 -6.94
N ILE A 244 14.36 -1.07 -7.84
CA ILE A 244 14.42 -2.53 -7.73
C ILE A 244 15.31 -3.12 -8.83
N GLY A 245 15.27 -2.56 -10.04
CA GLY A 245 16.02 -3.08 -11.19
C GLY A 245 15.51 -4.42 -11.73
N LYS A 246 14.31 -4.86 -11.30
CA LYS A 246 13.68 -6.12 -11.72
C LYS A 246 12.18 -5.92 -11.89
N ARG A 247 11.58 -6.70 -12.81
CA ARG A 247 10.12 -6.74 -13.00
C ARG A 247 9.45 -7.58 -11.90
N PRO A 248 8.50 -7.02 -11.12
CA PRO A 248 7.80 -7.75 -10.08
C PRO A 248 7.02 -8.94 -10.63
N VAL A 249 7.09 -10.07 -9.92
CA VAL A 249 6.30 -11.27 -10.23
C VAL A 249 4.85 -11.15 -9.74
N PHE A 250 4.61 -10.28 -8.77
CA PHE A 250 3.29 -9.97 -8.25
C PHE A 250 3.10 -8.45 -8.21
N ALA A 251 1.93 -7.97 -8.64
CA ALA A 251 1.57 -6.57 -8.50
C ALA A 251 0.10 -6.42 -8.08
N ALA A 252 -0.15 -5.53 -7.11
CA ALA A 252 -1.50 -5.19 -6.65
C ALA A 252 -1.72 -3.67 -6.69
N GLY A 253 -2.90 -3.29 -7.16
CA GLY A 253 -3.38 -1.91 -7.21
C GLY A 253 -4.90 -1.87 -7.06
N ASN A 254 -5.52 -0.70 -7.28
CA ASN A 254 -6.96 -0.53 -7.18
C ASN A 254 -7.54 0.37 -8.28
N GLU A 255 -8.87 0.41 -8.36
CA GLU A 255 -9.56 1.37 -9.22
C GLU A 255 -9.69 2.74 -8.53
N ARG A 256 -9.42 3.83 -9.25
CA ARG A 256 -9.72 5.21 -8.83
C ARG A 256 -9.46 6.23 -9.93
N SER A 257 -8.31 6.12 -10.59
CA SER A 257 -7.81 7.09 -11.58
C SER A 257 -7.01 6.45 -12.73
N GLY A 258 -6.99 5.13 -12.84
CA GLY A 258 -6.13 4.37 -13.75
C GLY A 258 -4.64 4.40 -13.34
N GLY A 259 -4.33 4.78 -12.09
CA GLY A 259 -2.97 4.93 -11.57
C GLY A 259 -2.12 3.65 -11.63
N ASP A 260 -2.75 2.49 -11.46
CA ASP A 260 -2.05 1.20 -11.38
C ASP A 260 -1.94 0.44 -12.69
N ILE A 261 -2.68 0.84 -13.73
CA ILE A 261 -2.74 0.12 -15.00
C ILE A 261 -1.33 -0.13 -15.55
N ALA A 262 -0.45 0.89 -15.50
CA ALA A 262 0.91 0.76 -16.00
C ALA A 262 1.78 -0.17 -15.15
N MET A 263 1.63 -0.14 -13.82
CA MET A 263 2.35 -1.04 -12.91
C MET A 263 1.95 -2.50 -13.13
N LEU A 264 0.64 -2.77 -13.17
CA LEU A 264 0.08 -4.10 -13.39
C LEU A 264 0.50 -4.65 -14.77
N THR A 265 0.40 -3.83 -15.82
CA THR A 265 0.86 -4.17 -17.17
C THR A 265 2.38 -4.46 -17.21
N TYR A 266 3.18 -3.64 -16.52
CA TYR A 266 4.64 -3.81 -16.48
C TYR A 266 5.06 -5.11 -15.78
N SER A 267 4.39 -5.47 -14.68
CA SER A 267 4.57 -6.76 -13.99
C SER A 267 4.15 -7.93 -14.89
N GLN A 268 3.00 -7.83 -15.58
CA GLN A 268 2.50 -8.87 -16.47
C GLN A 268 3.44 -9.17 -17.63
N GLY A 269 4.12 -8.14 -18.15
CA GLY A 269 5.10 -8.26 -19.23
C GLY A 269 6.45 -8.88 -18.82
N ARG A 270 6.60 -9.41 -17.61
CA ARG A 270 7.82 -10.14 -17.22
C ARG A 270 7.93 -11.50 -17.93
N PRO A 271 9.14 -12.07 -18.08
CA PRO A 271 9.29 -13.46 -18.48
C PRO A 271 8.73 -14.42 -17.41
N GLY A 272 7.99 -15.44 -17.84
CA GLY A 272 7.43 -16.48 -16.97
C GLY A 272 6.15 -16.05 -16.24
N ALA A 273 5.80 -16.78 -15.18
CA ALA A 273 4.57 -16.56 -14.43
C ALA A 273 4.50 -15.15 -13.81
N SER A 274 3.32 -14.54 -13.77
CA SER A 274 3.08 -13.31 -13.02
C SER A 274 1.65 -13.27 -12.48
N PHE A 275 1.40 -12.39 -11.51
CA PHE A 275 0.10 -12.24 -10.89
C PHE A 275 -0.25 -10.77 -10.71
N GLN A 276 -1.38 -10.37 -11.29
CA GLN A 276 -1.93 -9.02 -11.18
C GLN A 276 -3.24 -9.09 -10.41
N LEU A 277 -3.34 -8.24 -9.39
CA LEU A 277 -4.50 -8.09 -8.51
C LEU A 277 -5.00 -6.63 -8.60
N LEU A 278 -6.29 -6.44 -8.83
CA LEU A 278 -6.94 -5.13 -8.82
C LEU A 278 -8.08 -5.13 -7.79
N ILE A 279 -8.10 -4.17 -6.88
CA ILE A 279 -9.19 -4.01 -5.91
C ILE A 279 -10.32 -3.17 -6.52
N ASN A 280 -11.53 -3.72 -6.47
CA ASN A 280 -12.79 -3.07 -6.79
C ASN A 280 -13.48 -2.63 -5.49
N HIS A 281 -13.72 -1.32 -5.36
CA HIS A 281 -14.33 -0.73 -4.17
C HIS A 281 -15.86 -0.73 -4.33
N ASP A 282 -16.48 -1.87 -4.02
CA ASP A 282 -17.92 -2.11 -4.22
C ASP A 282 -18.73 -2.28 -2.91
N ASP A 283 -18.18 -1.86 -1.77
CA ASP A 283 -18.78 -2.06 -0.46
C ASP A 283 -19.00 -0.77 0.33
N ALA A 284 -20.09 -0.07 -0.01
CA ALA A 284 -20.52 1.14 0.70
C ALA A 284 -20.98 0.89 2.16
N GLN A 285 -21.12 -0.36 2.62
CA GLN A 285 -21.59 -0.67 3.97
C GLN A 285 -20.45 -0.81 4.96
N ARG A 286 -19.37 -1.46 4.55
CA ARG A 286 -18.21 -1.74 5.41
C ARG A 286 -17.01 -0.84 5.12
N GLU A 287 -16.99 -0.22 3.94
CA GLU A 287 -15.91 0.63 3.45
C GLU A 287 -16.52 1.82 2.69
N PHE A 288 -16.14 1.99 1.42
CA PHE A 288 -16.64 2.95 0.47
C PHE A 288 -17.02 2.21 -0.82
N ALA A 289 -17.91 2.82 -1.61
CA ALA A 289 -18.12 2.36 -2.97
C ALA A 289 -17.89 3.51 -3.95
N TYR A 290 -17.01 3.28 -4.92
CA TYR A 290 -16.68 4.26 -5.94
C TYR A 290 -16.14 3.57 -7.18
N GLN A 291 -16.28 4.25 -8.31
CA GLN A 291 -15.87 3.72 -9.60
C GLN A 291 -15.43 4.88 -10.51
N GLU A 292 -14.45 4.63 -11.36
CA GLU A 292 -14.02 5.56 -12.39
C GLU A 292 -15.13 5.83 -13.41
N SER A 293 -15.29 7.07 -13.85
CA SER A 293 -16.35 7.44 -14.80
C SER A 293 -16.23 6.73 -16.16
N ASP A 294 -15.01 6.37 -16.56
CA ASP A 294 -14.70 5.65 -17.80
C ASP A 294 -14.37 4.17 -17.56
N ASN A 295 -14.41 3.73 -16.29
CA ASN A 295 -14.12 2.37 -15.87
C ASN A 295 -12.73 1.85 -16.30
N ALA A 296 -11.74 2.74 -16.46
CA ALA A 296 -10.46 2.43 -17.07
C ALA A 296 -9.75 1.20 -16.45
N SER A 297 -9.71 1.12 -15.12
CA SER A 297 -9.00 0.09 -14.36
C SER A 297 -9.69 -1.27 -14.47
N LEU A 298 -11.01 -1.34 -14.26
CA LEU A 298 -11.77 -2.59 -14.42
C LEU A 298 -11.80 -3.06 -15.87
N ASN A 299 -11.89 -2.15 -16.85
CA ASN A 299 -11.77 -2.48 -18.27
C ASN A 299 -10.38 -3.04 -18.61
N ALA A 300 -9.31 -2.48 -18.03
CA ALA A 300 -7.95 -2.98 -18.20
C ALA A 300 -7.79 -4.37 -17.57
N ALA A 301 -8.33 -4.60 -16.37
CA ALA A 301 -8.34 -5.92 -15.73
C ALA A 301 -9.05 -6.96 -16.59
N GLN A 302 -10.24 -6.64 -17.11
CA GLN A 302 -10.99 -7.52 -18.01
C GLN A 302 -10.19 -7.82 -19.29
N THR A 303 -9.59 -6.79 -19.91
CA THR A 303 -8.85 -6.94 -21.18
C THR A 303 -7.60 -7.81 -21.01
N ASN A 304 -6.90 -7.67 -19.88
CA ASN A 304 -5.63 -8.34 -19.63
C ASN A 304 -5.76 -9.61 -18.77
N GLY A 305 -6.97 -9.97 -18.35
CA GLY A 305 -7.23 -11.14 -17.51
C GLY A 305 -6.65 -11.03 -16.10
N TRP A 306 -6.61 -9.84 -15.52
CA TRP A 306 -6.16 -9.65 -14.13
C TRP A 306 -7.21 -10.14 -13.14
N ASN A 307 -6.77 -10.54 -11.94
CA ASN A 307 -7.67 -10.94 -10.87
C ASN A 307 -8.28 -9.69 -10.24
N VAL A 308 -9.61 -9.64 -10.14
CA VAL A 308 -10.33 -8.52 -9.51
C VAL A 308 -10.86 -8.98 -8.15
N VAL A 309 -10.48 -8.27 -7.09
CA VAL A 309 -11.03 -8.43 -5.74
C VAL A 309 -12.29 -7.59 -5.63
N SER A 310 -13.41 -8.19 -5.28
CA SER A 310 -14.59 -7.47 -4.79
C SER A 310 -14.47 -7.33 -3.28
N ILE A 311 -14.31 -6.11 -2.74
CA ILE A 311 -14.29 -5.90 -1.27
C ILE A 311 -15.53 -6.53 -0.64
N LYS A 312 -16.70 -6.35 -1.27
CA LYS A 312 -17.97 -6.87 -0.79
C LYS A 312 -18.01 -8.39 -0.69
N ASN A 313 -17.52 -9.08 -1.72
CA ASN A 313 -17.72 -10.53 -1.84
C ASN A 313 -16.51 -11.35 -1.43
N ASP A 314 -15.29 -10.82 -1.58
CA ASP A 314 -14.05 -11.57 -1.34
C ASP A 314 -13.47 -11.32 0.05
N TRP A 315 -13.86 -10.26 0.75
CA TRP A 315 -13.36 -9.97 2.10
C TRP A 315 -14.42 -10.28 3.17
N LYS A 316 -14.04 -11.13 4.15
CA LYS A 316 -14.82 -11.38 5.37
C LYS A 316 -14.79 -10.17 6.31
N GLN A 317 -13.64 -9.53 6.38
CA GLN A 317 -13.35 -8.36 7.19
C GLN A 317 -12.58 -7.36 6.35
N VAL A 318 -12.90 -6.07 6.49
CA VAL A 318 -12.24 -4.99 5.73
C VAL A 318 -11.04 -4.46 6.51
N PHE A 319 -11.27 -3.85 7.67
CA PHE A 319 -10.26 -3.23 8.53
C PHE A 319 -9.79 -4.14 9.66
#